data_AF-A0A8S3WVN1-F1
#
_entry.id   AF-A0A8S3WVN1-F1
#
_cell.length_a   1.000
_cell.length_b   1.000
_cell.length_c   1.000
_cell.angle_alpha   90.00
_cell.angle_beta   90.00
_cell.angle_gamma   90.00
#
_symmetry.space_group_name_H-M   'P 1'
#
loop_
_entity.id
_entity.type
_entity.pdbx_description
1 polymer ?
#
loop_
_entity_poly.entity_id
_entity_poly.type
_entity_poly.pdbx_seq_one_letter_code
_entity_poly.pdbx_strand_id
1 'polypeptide(L)'
;MIGEPYLKKNSLEINSKLAELWQSLITKGLDKESKRGIVEKIPCMTNCTLNAPKLNHEITAILSSNARTRDIKLSEKQDQIGLVISNLNIVLSDLIKKKDKENIDVISDSIRLLCDLHYMESATRRAVILPGLNKNMKEALDETQITNFLFGGEISSVLKRLKDLERSKKGLLTPLSYWRPSPPMSTPYQPRGGQRGNYLSRIKSQQRRYKTFKILNQLELLP
;
A
#
# COMPACT_ATOMS: atom_id res chain seq x y z
N MET A 1 1.85 13.56 -1.03
CA MET A 1 1.08 14.76 -1.39
C MET A 1 -0.38 14.38 -1.33
N ILE A 2 -1.13 14.92 -0.38
CA ILE A 2 -2.59 14.80 -0.37
C ILE A 2 -3.04 15.76 -1.48
N GLY A 3 -3.51 15.23 -2.60
CA GLY A 3 -3.92 16.06 -3.74
C GLY A 3 -4.99 17.06 -3.30
N GLU A 4 -4.82 18.33 -3.65
CA GLU A 4 -5.87 19.32 -3.45
C GLU A 4 -7.18 18.83 -4.09
N PRO A 5 -8.33 18.99 -3.43
CA PRO A 5 -9.60 18.56 -4.01
C PRO A 5 -9.82 19.31 -5.33
N TYR A 6 -10.13 18.57 -6.38
CA TYR A 6 -10.53 19.14 -7.67
C TYR A 6 -11.81 19.97 -7.48
N LEU A 7 -11.66 21.28 -7.26
CA LEU A 7 -12.75 22.23 -7.16
C LEU A 7 -13.30 22.52 -8.56
N LYS A 8 -14.41 21.86 -8.92
CA LYS A 8 -15.14 22.16 -10.15
C LYS A 8 -15.83 23.53 -10.03
N LYS A 9 -15.51 24.43 -10.96
CA LYS A 9 -16.05 25.80 -11.07
C LYS A 9 -17.52 25.86 -11.55
N ASN A 10 -18.08 24.73 -12.00
CA ASN A 10 -19.43 24.63 -12.54
C ASN A 10 -20.33 23.81 -11.60
N SER A 11 -21.42 24.40 -11.12
CA SER A 11 -22.45 23.74 -10.31
C SER A 11 -23.67 23.38 -11.16
N LEU A 12 -24.20 22.16 -10.99
CA LEU A 12 -25.43 21.68 -11.62
C LEU A 12 -26.41 21.27 -10.52
N GLU A 13 -27.62 21.82 -10.56
CA GLU A 13 -28.71 21.40 -9.68
C GLU A 13 -29.43 20.17 -10.26
N ILE A 14 -29.61 19.15 -9.43
CA ILE A 14 -30.32 17.93 -9.80
C ILE A 14 -31.72 17.92 -9.17
N ASN A 15 -32.61 17.09 -9.71
CA ASN A 15 -33.95 16.90 -9.16
C ASN A 15 -33.90 16.55 -7.66
N SER A 16 -34.75 17.20 -6.85
CA SER A 16 -34.77 17.05 -5.38
C SER A 16 -34.97 15.61 -4.92
N LYS A 17 -35.87 14.85 -5.57
CA LYS A 17 -36.09 13.43 -5.23
C LYS A 17 -34.86 12.59 -5.52
N LEU A 18 -34.17 12.85 -6.64
CA LEU A 18 -32.92 12.16 -6.94
C LEU A 18 -31.85 12.50 -5.91
N ALA A 19 -31.73 13.78 -5.52
CA ALA A 19 -30.79 14.20 -4.49
C ALA A 19 -31.02 13.46 -3.16
N GLU A 20 -32.27 13.39 -2.70
CA GLU A 20 -32.64 12.65 -1.48
C GLU A 20 -32.28 11.15 -1.57
N LEU A 21 -32.60 10.52 -2.69
CA LEU A 21 -32.28 9.11 -2.93
C LEU A 21 -30.77 8.85 -2.92
N TRP A 22 -29.99 9.65 -3.66
CA TRP A 22 -28.54 9.51 -3.71
C TRP A 22 -27.89 9.78 -2.36
N GLN A 23 -28.36 10.79 -1.62
CA GLN A 23 -27.85 11.09 -0.28
C GLN A 23 -28.10 9.94 0.70
N SER A 24 -29.29 9.33 0.64
CA SER A 24 -29.61 8.15 1.44
C SER A 24 -28.68 6.98 1.10
N LEU A 25 -28.45 6.71 -0.19
CA LEU A 25 -27.58 5.63 -0.65
C LEU A 25 -26.10 5.84 -0.29
N ILE A 26 -25.60 7.07 -0.38
CA ILE A 26 -24.21 7.40 0.03
C ILE A 26 -24.02 7.14 1.53
N THR A 27 -25.03 7.43 2.34
CA THR A 27 -24.94 7.32 3.81
C THR A 27 -25.15 5.88 4.30
N LYS A 28 -26.10 5.15 3.70
CA LYS A 28 -26.52 3.82 4.16
C LYS A 28 -25.92 2.67 3.35
N GLY A 29 -25.44 2.96 2.14
CA GLY A 29 -25.05 1.96 1.17
C GLY A 29 -26.25 1.26 0.52
N LEU A 30 -25.92 0.34 -0.40
CA LEU A 30 -26.88 -0.60 -0.98
C LEU A 30 -27.02 -1.82 -0.08
N ASP A 31 -28.25 -2.30 0.11
CA ASP A 31 -28.47 -3.61 0.71
C ASP A 31 -27.99 -4.73 -0.23
N LYS A 32 -27.74 -5.91 0.34
CA LYS A 32 -27.13 -7.03 -0.38
C LYS A 32 -28.04 -7.59 -1.47
N GLU A 33 -29.36 -7.55 -1.30
CA GLU A 33 -30.31 -8.11 -2.25
C GLU A 33 -30.47 -7.19 -3.45
N SER A 34 -30.67 -5.90 -3.21
CA SER A 34 -30.71 -4.87 -4.26
C SER A 34 -29.41 -4.86 -5.06
N LYS A 35 -28.25 -4.91 -4.39
CA LYS A 35 -26.96 -4.99 -5.08
C LYS A 35 -26.91 -6.22 -6.00
N ARG A 36 -27.30 -7.39 -5.52
CA ARG A 36 -27.31 -8.64 -6.30
C ARG A 36 -28.23 -8.54 -7.51
N GLY A 37 -29.46 -8.04 -7.31
CA GLY A 37 -30.42 -7.86 -8.40
C GLY A 37 -29.98 -6.84 -9.46
N ILE A 38 -29.10 -5.89 -9.11
CA ILE A 38 -28.43 -5.02 -10.08
C ILE A 38 -27.36 -5.80 -10.85
N VAL A 39 -26.48 -6.51 -10.14
CA VAL A 39 -25.36 -7.25 -10.76
C VAL A 39 -25.84 -8.30 -11.76
N GLU A 40 -26.90 -9.05 -11.41
CA GLU A 40 -27.44 -10.11 -12.28
C GLU A 40 -27.99 -9.60 -13.62
N LYS A 41 -28.41 -8.33 -13.67
CA LYS A 41 -28.93 -7.69 -14.90
C LYS A 41 -27.83 -7.18 -15.82
N ILE A 42 -26.62 -7.00 -15.31
CA ILE A 42 -25.52 -6.43 -16.08
C ILE A 42 -24.89 -7.55 -16.92
N PRO A 43 -24.86 -7.41 -18.26
CA PRO A 43 -24.25 -8.40 -19.14
C PRO A 43 -22.73 -8.43 -18.95
N CYS A 44 -22.15 -9.61 -19.15
CA CYS A 44 -20.71 -9.79 -19.17
C CYS A 44 -20.15 -9.30 -20.52
N MET A 45 -19.10 -8.47 -20.48
CA MET A 45 -18.38 -8.08 -21.70
C MET A 45 -17.34 -9.15 -22.05
N THR A 46 -17.41 -9.69 -23.27
CA THR A 46 -16.55 -10.79 -23.73
C THR A 46 -15.24 -10.33 -24.36
N ASN A 47 -15.19 -9.09 -24.84
CA ASN A 47 -14.06 -8.49 -25.55
C ASN A 47 -13.07 -7.74 -24.64
N CYS A 48 -13.43 -7.50 -23.37
CA CYS A 48 -12.60 -6.78 -22.41
C CYS A 48 -12.74 -7.39 -21.02
N THR A 49 -11.61 -7.59 -20.32
CA THR A 49 -11.61 -8.05 -18.93
C THR A 49 -11.71 -6.85 -18.00
N LEU A 50 -12.87 -6.68 -17.37
CA LEU A 50 -13.10 -5.63 -16.37
C LEU A 50 -13.13 -6.15 -14.93
N ASN A 51 -12.83 -7.43 -14.74
CA ASN A 51 -12.64 -7.98 -13.42
C ASN A 51 -11.34 -7.43 -12.81
N ALA A 52 -11.36 -7.29 -11.50
CA ALA A 52 -10.18 -6.96 -10.74
C ALA A 52 -9.05 -7.97 -11.03
N PRO A 53 -7.80 -7.52 -11.29
CA PRO A 53 -6.68 -8.43 -11.47
C PRO A 53 -6.52 -9.35 -10.26
N LYS A 54 -6.32 -10.63 -10.54
CA LYS A 54 -6.19 -11.65 -9.50
C LYS A 54 -4.88 -11.45 -8.75
N LEU A 55 -4.91 -11.68 -7.44
CA LEU A 55 -3.68 -11.74 -6.67
C LEU A 55 -2.89 -13.01 -7.05
N ASN A 56 -1.60 -12.85 -7.30
CA ASN A 56 -0.71 -13.97 -7.61
C ASN A 56 -0.67 -15.00 -6.46
N HIS A 57 -0.65 -16.29 -6.79
CA HIS A 57 -0.65 -17.37 -5.80
C HIS A 57 0.61 -17.34 -4.92
N GLU A 58 1.76 -17.00 -5.51
CA GLU A 58 3.03 -16.87 -4.80
C GLU A 58 2.98 -15.76 -3.74
N ILE A 59 2.33 -14.64 -4.04
CA ILE A 59 2.15 -13.54 -3.09
C ILE A 59 1.12 -13.90 -2.02
N THR A 60 0.04 -14.58 -2.43
CA THR A 60 -1.02 -15.03 -1.53
C THR A 60 -0.49 -15.96 -0.43
N ALA A 61 0.49 -16.80 -0.74
CA ALA A 61 1.13 -17.71 0.21
C ALA A 61 1.96 -16.99 1.29
N ILE A 62 2.48 -15.80 0.98
CA ILE A 62 3.38 -15.04 1.87
C ILE A 62 2.59 -14.03 2.71
N LEU A 63 1.49 -13.50 2.19
CA LEU A 63 0.69 -12.51 2.90
C LEU A 63 -0.02 -13.06 4.14
N SER A 64 -0.09 -12.25 5.18
CA SER A 64 -0.89 -12.53 6.37
C SER A 64 -2.39 -12.58 6.05
N SER A 65 -3.16 -13.26 6.89
CA SER A 65 -4.63 -13.30 6.78
C SER A 65 -5.24 -11.90 6.69
N ASN A 66 -4.81 -10.98 7.54
CA ASN A 66 -5.28 -9.59 7.55
C ASN A 66 -4.94 -8.83 6.26
N ALA A 67 -3.75 -9.07 5.69
CA ALA A 67 -3.38 -8.46 4.41
C ALA A 67 -4.25 -9.01 3.27
N ARG A 68 -4.52 -10.33 3.25
CA ARG A 68 -5.42 -10.96 2.27
C ARG A 68 -6.84 -10.43 2.37
N THR A 69 -7.42 -10.35 3.57
CA THR A 69 -8.78 -9.82 3.76
C THR A 69 -8.89 -8.36 3.31
N ARG A 70 -7.85 -7.55 3.51
CA ARG A 70 -7.81 -6.17 2.98
C ARG A 70 -7.77 -6.16 1.46
N ASP A 71 -6.92 -6.97 0.82
CA ASP A 71 -6.85 -7.06 -0.64
C ASP A 71 -8.18 -7.52 -1.25
N ILE A 72 -8.84 -8.52 -0.66
CA ILE A 72 -10.16 -8.99 -1.12
C ILE A 72 -11.16 -7.83 -1.15
N LYS A 73 -11.23 -7.02 -0.10
CA LYS A 73 -12.14 -5.86 -0.06
C LYS A 73 -11.82 -4.80 -1.11
N LEU A 74 -10.54 -4.59 -1.44
CA LEU A 74 -10.14 -3.68 -2.52
C LEU A 74 -10.47 -4.27 -3.89
N SER A 75 -10.24 -5.57 -4.08
CA SER A 75 -10.65 -6.31 -5.28
C SER A 75 -12.16 -6.23 -5.52
N GLU A 76 -12.97 -6.38 -4.47
CA GLU A 76 -14.44 -6.26 -4.59
C GLU A 76 -14.89 -4.86 -5.04
N LYS A 77 -14.22 -3.79 -4.57
CA LYS A 77 -14.49 -2.42 -5.05
C LYS A 77 -14.10 -2.29 -6.52
N GLN A 78 -12.96 -2.84 -6.89
CA GLN A 78 -12.48 -2.84 -8.26
C GLN A 78 -13.45 -3.57 -9.20
N ASP A 79 -13.96 -4.72 -8.79
CA ASP A 79 -15.00 -5.46 -9.53
C ASP A 79 -16.29 -4.65 -9.68
N GLN A 80 -16.70 -3.90 -8.64
CA GLN A 80 -17.84 -2.99 -8.75
C GLN A 80 -17.62 -1.89 -9.79
N ILE A 81 -16.41 -1.33 -9.89
CA ILE A 81 -16.07 -0.35 -10.93
C ILE A 81 -16.22 -1.00 -12.32
N GLY A 82 -15.73 -2.22 -12.49
CA GLY A 82 -15.88 -2.98 -13.73
C GLY A 82 -17.34 -3.19 -14.14
N LEU A 83 -18.21 -3.53 -13.18
CA LEU A 83 -19.64 -3.67 -13.42
C LEU A 83 -20.31 -2.36 -13.87
N VAL A 84 -19.93 -1.24 -13.26
CA VAL A 84 -20.46 0.09 -13.65
C VAL A 84 -20.04 0.42 -15.08
N ILE A 85 -18.79 0.17 -15.46
CA ILE A 85 -18.31 0.36 -16.83
C ILE A 85 -19.11 -0.49 -17.81
N SER A 86 -19.33 -1.78 -17.52
CA SER A 86 -20.16 -2.65 -18.37
C SER A 86 -21.58 -2.11 -18.54
N ASN A 87 -22.21 -1.64 -17.46
CA ASN A 87 -23.57 -1.10 -17.49
C ASN A 87 -23.65 0.20 -18.33
N LEU A 88 -22.67 1.09 -18.20
CA LEU A 88 -22.59 2.31 -19.02
C LEU A 88 -22.36 2.00 -20.51
N ASN A 89 -21.63 0.92 -20.83
CA ASN A 89 -21.41 0.51 -22.21
C ASN A 89 -22.68 0.05 -22.93
N ILE A 90 -23.70 -0.44 -22.20
CA ILE A 90 -25.02 -0.73 -22.78
C ILE A 90 -25.62 0.57 -23.34
N VAL A 91 -25.64 1.62 -22.51
CA VAL A 91 -26.15 2.94 -22.88
C VAL A 91 -25.32 3.55 -24.01
N LEU A 92 -23.99 3.49 -23.90
CA LEU A 92 -23.10 4.01 -24.94
C LEU A 92 -23.33 3.32 -26.28
N SER A 93 -23.49 2.00 -26.30
CA SER A 93 -23.77 1.22 -27.51
C SER A 93 -25.08 1.66 -28.18
N ASP A 94 -26.11 1.96 -27.39
CA ASP A 94 -27.39 2.44 -27.90
C ASP A 94 -27.32 3.89 -28.39
N LEU A 95 -26.56 4.76 -27.71
CA LEU A 95 -26.32 6.13 -28.17
C LEU A 95 -25.52 6.17 -29.49
N ILE A 96 -24.53 5.28 -29.65
CA ILE A 96 -23.77 5.13 -30.90
C ILE A 96 -24.70 4.76 -32.05
N LYS A 97 -25.62 3.81 -31.86
CA LYS A 97 -26.62 3.43 -32.87
C LYS A 97 -27.52 4.61 -33.25
N LYS A 98 -27.90 5.43 -32.26
CA LYS A 98 -28.73 6.64 -32.44
C LYS A 98 -27.96 7.84 -33.01
N LYS A 99 -26.63 7.76 -33.11
CA LYS A 99 -25.73 8.85 -33.55
C LYS A 99 -25.86 10.13 -32.70
N ASP A 100 -26.15 9.97 -31.41
CA ASP A 100 -26.30 11.07 -30.45
C ASP A 100 -24.94 11.51 -29.90
N LYS A 101 -24.25 12.40 -30.63
CA LYS A 101 -22.86 12.78 -30.34
C LYS A 101 -22.69 13.41 -28.95
N GLU A 102 -23.60 14.29 -28.54
CA GLU A 102 -23.47 15.04 -27.29
C GLU A 102 -23.52 14.10 -26.07
N ASN A 103 -24.46 13.15 -26.06
CA ASN A 103 -24.57 12.18 -24.97
C ASN A 103 -23.47 11.09 -25.05
N ILE A 104 -22.97 10.77 -26.24
CA ILE A 104 -21.82 9.86 -26.40
C ILE A 104 -20.60 10.42 -25.66
N ASP A 105 -20.29 11.71 -25.81
CA ASP A 105 -19.11 12.31 -25.19
C ASP A 105 -19.20 12.26 -23.66
N VAL A 106 -20.37 12.62 -23.09
CA VAL A 106 -20.60 12.58 -21.63
C VAL A 106 -20.42 11.16 -21.06
N ILE A 107 -21.00 10.15 -21.71
CA ILE A 107 -20.88 8.76 -21.25
C ILE A 107 -19.46 8.22 -21.49
N SER A 108 -18.83 8.57 -22.61
CA SER A 108 -17.47 8.16 -22.94
C SER A 108 -16.46 8.69 -21.92
N ASP A 109 -16.54 9.97 -21.57
CA ASP A 109 -15.66 10.57 -20.56
C ASP A 109 -15.90 9.96 -19.17
N SER A 110 -17.15 9.64 -18.83
CA SER A 110 -17.48 8.93 -17.60
C SER A 110 -16.84 7.54 -17.55
N ILE A 111 -16.92 6.78 -18.65
CA ILE A 111 -16.27 5.46 -18.76
C ILE A 111 -14.75 5.57 -18.67
N ARG A 112 -14.14 6.56 -19.34
CA ARG A 112 -12.67 6.79 -19.28
C ARG A 112 -12.19 7.06 -17.86
N LEU A 113 -12.90 7.91 -17.11
CA LEU A 113 -12.60 8.18 -15.70
C LEU A 113 -12.77 6.94 -14.82
N LEU A 114 -13.77 6.09 -15.10
CA LEU A 114 -13.94 4.82 -14.39
C LEU A 114 -12.84 3.81 -14.74
N CYS A 115 -12.38 3.75 -15.99
CA CYS A 115 -11.23 2.93 -16.38
C CYS A 115 -9.94 3.38 -15.66
N ASP A 116 -9.72 4.69 -15.56
CA ASP A 116 -8.61 5.26 -14.78
C ASP A 116 -8.75 4.89 -13.29
N LEU A 117 -9.93 5.04 -12.70
CA LEU A 117 -10.20 4.63 -11.32
C LEU A 117 -9.98 3.13 -11.09
N HIS A 118 -10.39 2.29 -12.05
CA HIS A 118 -10.12 0.85 -12.02
C HIS A 118 -8.62 0.57 -12.00
N TYR A 119 -7.83 1.26 -12.81
CA TYR A 119 -6.37 1.16 -12.80
C TYR A 119 -5.75 1.69 -11.49
N MET A 120 -6.21 2.83 -10.98
CA MET A 120 -5.77 3.40 -9.70
C MET A 120 -6.03 2.45 -8.54
N GLU A 121 -7.11 1.68 -8.57
CA GLU A 121 -7.38 0.67 -7.54
C GLU A 121 -6.35 -0.47 -7.60
N SER A 122 -5.93 -0.92 -8.79
CA SER A 122 -4.80 -1.86 -8.93
C SER A 122 -3.48 -1.28 -8.39
N ALA A 123 -3.19 -0.02 -8.71
CA ALA A 123 -2.01 0.66 -8.18
C ALA A 123 -2.06 0.76 -6.64
N THR A 124 -3.23 1.08 -6.08
CA THR A 124 -3.47 1.14 -4.63
C THR A 124 -3.28 -0.24 -3.97
N ARG A 125 -3.83 -1.30 -4.56
CA ARG A 125 -3.64 -2.67 -4.09
C ARG A 125 -2.16 -3.06 -4.06
N ARG A 126 -1.40 -2.75 -5.12
CA ARG A 126 0.06 -2.95 -5.14
C ARG A 126 0.76 -2.16 -4.04
N ALA A 127 0.44 -0.87 -3.87
CA ALA A 127 1.04 -0.02 -2.86
C ALA A 127 0.77 -0.49 -1.42
N VAL A 128 -0.37 -1.13 -1.16
CA VAL A 128 -0.72 -1.70 0.15
C VAL A 128 -0.03 -3.05 0.39
N ILE A 129 0.18 -3.85 -0.66
CA ILE A 129 0.79 -5.19 -0.57
C ILE A 129 2.32 -5.12 -0.49
N LEU A 130 2.96 -4.30 -1.34
CA LEU A 130 4.41 -4.22 -1.50
C LEU A 130 5.19 -3.99 -0.19
N PRO A 131 4.74 -3.14 0.76
CA PRO A 131 5.43 -2.94 2.04
C PRO A 131 5.47 -4.19 2.93
N GLY A 132 4.58 -5.16 2.70
CA GLY A 132 4.57 -6.45 3.41
C GLY A 132 5.57 -7.48 2.87
N LEU A 133 6.31 -7.15 1.82
CA LEU A 133 7.27 -8.04 1.17
C LEU A 133 8.71 -7.66 1.53
N ASN A 134 9.67 -8.57 1.27
CA ASN A 134 11.07 -8.24 1.44
C ASN A 134 11.54 -7.20 0.39
N LYS A 135 12.63 -6.48 0.68
CA LYS A 135 13.09 -5.36 -0.16
C LYS A 135 13.33 -5.76 -1.62
N ASN A 136 13.98 -6.90 -1.86
CA ASN A 136 14.33 -7.36 -3.21
C ASN A 136 13.09 -7.76 -4.02
N MET A 137 12.11 -8.44 -3.40
CA MET A 137 10.85 -8.75 -4.06
C MET A 137 10.05 -7.48 -4.33
N LYS A 138 10.03 -6.53 -3.39
CA LYS A 138 9.36 -5.25 -3.60
C LYS A 138 9.88 -4.56 -4.86
N GLU A 139 11.19 -4.35 -4.97
CA GLU A 139 11.82 -3.67 -6.12
C GLU A 139 11.46 -4.37 -7.44
N ALA A 140 11.59 -5.70 -7.48
CA ALA A 140 11.32 -6.48 -8.68
C ALA A 140 9.84 -6.51 -9.10
N LEU A 141 8.93 -6.48 -8.12
CA LEU A 141 7.49 -6.51 -8.35
C LEU A 141 6.92 -5.12 -8.65
N ASP A 142 7.62 -4.06 -8.25
CA ASP A 142 7.21 -2.70 -8.56
C ASP A 142 7.32 -2.38 -10.06
N GLU A 143 8.26 -3.04 -10.75
CA GLU A 143 8.50 -2.88 -12.18
C GLU A 143 7.56 -3.73 -13.08
N THR A 144 6.80 -4.66 -12.51
CA THR A 144 5.94 -5.53 -13.33
C THR A 144 4.71 -4.81 -13.84
N GLN A 145 4.23 -5.21 -15.02
CA GLN A 145 2.97 -4.70 -15.57
C GLN A 145 1.77 -5.43 -14.98
N ILE A 146 0.68 -4.69 -14.76
CA ILE A 146 -0.61 -5.27 -14.36
C ILE A 146 -1.21 -5.95 -15.60
N THR A 147 -1.58 -7.21 -15.45
CA THR A 147 -2.31 -7.97 -16.48
C THR A 147 -3.57 -8.56 -15.85
N ASN A 148 -3.97 -9.78 -16.22
CA ASN A 148 -4.97 -10.55 -15.50
C ASN A 148 -4.56 -10.85 -14.05
N PHE A 149 -3.26 -10.71 -13.74
CA PHE A 149 -2.71 -10.78 -12.40
C PHE A 149 -2.13 -9.44 -11.95
N LEU A 150 -2.25 -9.13 -10.66
CA LEU A 150 -1.89 -7.84 -10.08
C LEU A 150 -0.40 -7.49 -10.24
N PHE A 151 0.47 -8.50 -10.19
CA PHE A 151 1.93 -8.38 -10.39
C PHE A 151 2.40 -9.07 -11.68
N GLY A 152 1.51 -9.24 -12.65
CA GLY A 152 1.80 -9.88 -13.94
C GLY A 152 1.77 -11.42 -13.87
N GLY A 153 1.69 -12.06 -15.04
CA GLY A 153 1.61 -13.52 -15.16
C GLY A 153 2.95 -14.23 -14.93
N GLU A 154 4.06 -13.54 -15.16
CA GLU A 154 5.41 -14.12 -15.19
C GLU A 154 6.18 -13.96 -13.87
N ILE A 155 5.48 -13.91 -12.74
CA ILE A 155 6.09 -13.64 -11.43
C ILE A 155 7.11 -14.72 -11.04
N SER A 156 6.85 -15.97 -11.40
CA SER A 156 7.77 -17.09 -11.18
C SER A 156 9.13 -16.86 -11.89
N SER A 157 9.12 -16.29 -13.09
CA SER A 157 10.34 -15.95 -13.82
C SER A 157 11.11 -14.81 -13.13
N VAL A 158 10.39 -13.80 -12.64
CA VAL A 158 10.95 -12.66 -11.87
C VAL A 158 11.63 -13.18 -10.60
N LEU A 159 10.94 -14.04 -9.83
CA LEU A 159 11.47 -14.61 -8.60
C LEU A 159 12.70 -15.49 -8.83
N LYS A 160 12.76 -16.24 -9.95
CA LYS A 160 13.94 -17.01 -10.31
C LYS A 160 15.13 -16.10 -10.63
N ARG A 161 14.92 -15.06 -11.45
CA ARG A 161 15.94 -14.05 -11.76
C ARG A 161 16.48 -13.38 -10.50
N LEU A 162 15.62 -13.07 -9.53
CA LEU A 162 16.06 -12.50 -8.25
C LEU A 162 16.93 -13.46 -7.44
N LYS A 163 16.56 -14.75 -7.35
CA LYS A 163 17.37 -15.74 -6.65
C LYS A 163 18.75 -15.90 -7.29
N ASP A 164 18.81 -15.91 -8.61
CA ASP A 164 20.08 -15.99 -9.35
C ASP A 164 20.92 -14.73 -9.16
N LEU A 165 20.29 -13.54 -9.14
CA LEU A 165 20.94 -12.27 -8.82
C LEU A 165 21.49 -12.24 -7.38
N GLU A 166 20.72 -12.73 -6.40
CA GLU A 166 21.15 -12.83 -5.00
C GLU A 166 22.35 -13.78 -4.84
N ARG A 167 22.37 -14.90 -5.57
CA ARG A 167 23.52 -15.81 -5.62
C ARG A 167 24.75 -15.14 -6.24
N SER A 168 24.56 -14.44 -7.36
CA SER A 168 25.64 -13.70 -8.03
C SER A 168 26.21 -12.61 -7.12
N LYS A 169 25.35 -11.83 -6.45
CA LYS A 169 25.76 -10.79 -5.48
C LYS A 169 26.58 -11.36 -4.33
N LYS A 170 26.22 -12.54 -3.80
CA LYS A 170 27.03 -13.22 -2.77
C LYS A 170 28.40 -13.68 -3.29
N GLY A 171 28.49 -14.05 -4.57
CA GLY A 171 29.77 -14.37 -5.21
C GLY A 171 30.65 -13.13 -5.47
N LEU A 172 30.05 -11.97 -5.73
CA LEU A 172 30.76 -10.69 -5.93
C LEU A 172 31.21 -10.05 -4.61
N LEU A 173 30.44 -10.25 -3.53
CA LEU A 173 30.85 -9.94 -2.17
C LEU A 173 31.94 -10.93 -1.73
N THR A 174 33.16 -10.72 -2.24
CA THR A 174 34.35 -11.18 -1.52
C THR A 174 34.26 -10.60 -0.11
N PRO A 175 34.51 -11.38 0.96
CA PRO A 175 34.71 -10.77 2.27
C PRO A 175 35.80 -9.74 2.07
N LEU A 176 35.52 -8.45 2.29
CA LEU A 176 36.56 -7.44 2.41
C LEU A 176 37.44 -7.88 3.58
N SER A 177 38.47 -8.67 3.30
CA SER A 177 39.51 -9.06 4.25
C SER A 177 40.46 -7.89 4.56
N TYR A 178 40.18 -6.70 4.08
CA TYR A 178 41.05 -5.54 4.20
C TYR A 178 40.32 -4.37 4.87
N TRP A 179 40.48 -4.32 6.18
CA TRP A 179 40.86 -3.15 6.99
C TRP A 179 40.44 -3.40 8.44
N ARG A 180 41.23 -4.20 9.16
CA ARG A 180 41.36 -3.98 10.61
C ARG A 180 42.34 -2.81 10.77
N PRO A 181 41.93 -1.67 11.33
CA PRO A 181 42.91 -0.69 11.80
C PRO A 181 43.81 -1.41 12.81
N SER A 182 45.12 -1.38 12.57
CA SER A 182 46.09 -1.87 13.55
C SER A 182 45.82 -1.20 14.90
N PRO A 183 45.88 -1.91 16.04
CA PRO A 183 45.84 -1.25 17.34
C PRO A 183 46.97 -0.21 17.40
N PRO A 184 46.72 0.98 17.98
CA PRO A 184 47.75 2.01 18.05
C PRO A 184 48.99 1.46 18.76
N MET A 185 50.16 1.71 18.17
CA MET A 185 51.47 1.41 18.73
C MET A 185 51.50 1.85 20.20
N SER A 186 51.87 0.92 21.09
CA SER A 186 52.10 1.20 22.50
C SER A 186 53.13 2.31 22.65
N THR A 187 52.73 3.45 23.19
CA THR A 187 53.64 4.52 23.60
C THR A 187 54.58 4.03 24.72
N PRO A 188 55.87 4.44 24.74
CA PRO A 188 56.80 4.01 25.77
C PRO A 188 56.36 4.45 27.16
N TYR A 189 56.54 3.55 28.12
CA TYR A 189 56.27 3.74 29.54
C TYR A 189 57.16 4.86 30.10
N GLN A 190 56.57 5.98 30.55
CA GLN A 190 57.27 6.96 31.38
C GLN A 190 57.12 6.58 32.86
N PRO A 191 58.20 6.46 33.64
CA PRO A 191 58.11 6.17 35.07
C PRO A 191 57.49 7.37 35.80
N ARG A 192 56.42 7.09 36.54
CA ARG A 192 55.67 8.08 37.32
C ARG A 192 56.43 8.35 38.63
N GLY A 193 57.24 9.42 38.63
CA GLY A 193 57.74 10.04 39.85
C GLY A 193 56.57 10.50 40.71
N GLY A 194 56.58 10.12 41.99
CA GLY A 194 55.42 10.23 42.87
C GLY A 194 55.10 11.64 43.34
N GLN A 195 53.80 11.93 43.46
CA GLN A 195 53.29 12.83 44.49
C GLN A 195 52.04 12.21 45.13
N ARG A 196 52.11 12.18 46.46
CA ARG A 196 51.10 11.73 47.42
C ARG A 196 49.89 12.67 47.36
N GLY A 197 48.67 12.13 47.44
CA GLY A 197 47.52 12.90 47.94
C GLY A 197 46.15 12.55 47.37
N ASN A 198 45.22 12.23 48.29
CA ASN A 198 43.76 12.40 48.23
C ASN A 198 42.88 11.26 47.66
N TYR A 199 42.70 10.23 48.49
CA TYR A 199 41.69 9.16 48.38
C TYR A 199 40.28 9.57 48.85
N LEU A 200 39.78 10.77 48.53
CA LEU A 200 38.46 11.22 49.03
C LEU A 200 37.61 12.04 48.04
N SER A 201 37.46 11.59 46.79
CA SER A 201 36.57 12.28 45.83
C SER A 201 35.73 11.40 44.89
N ARG A 202 35.62 10.07 45.13
CA ARG A 202 34.81 9.19 44.26
C ARG A 202 33.67 8.41 44.94
N ILE A 203 33.20 8.87 46.10
CA ILE A 203 32.03 8.29 46.81
C ILE A 203 30.75 9.17 46.68
N LYS A 204 30.77 10.27 45.91
CA LYS A 204 29.62 11.18 45.79
C LYS A 204 28.72 11.03 44.54
N SER A 205 28.95 10.03 43.67
CA SER A 205 28.09 9.80 42.49
C SER A 205 27.16 8.58 42.60
N GLN A 206 27.33 7.70 43.60
CA GLN A 206 26.42 6.57 43.81
C GLN A 206 25.23 6.87 44.75
N GLN A 207 25.32 7.87 45.62
CA GLN A 207 24.21 8.24 46.53
C GLN A 207 23.08 9.04 45.88
N ARG A 208 23.26 9.55 44.65
CA ARG A 208 22.18 10.25 43.92
C ARG A 208 21.19 9.32 43.20
N ARG A 209 21.53 8.04 43.01
CA ARG A 209 20.62 7.07 42.36
C ARG A 209 19.64 6.38 43.32
N TYR A 210 19.90 6.39 44.63
CA TYR A 210 19.01 5.78 45.62
C TYR A 210 17.95 6.74 46.21
N LYS A 211 18.04 8.05 45.94
CA LYS A 211 17.03 9.03 46.40
C LYS A 211 15.94 9.36 45.37
N THR A 212 16.18 9.17 44.07
CA THR A 212 15.15 9.40 43.03
C THR A 212 14.20 8.20 42.84
N PHE A 213 14.62 6.99 43.21
CA PHE A 213 13.75 5.80 43.12
C PHE A 213 12.73 5.70 44.26
N LYS A 214 12.87 6.50 45.32
CA LYS A 214 11.98 6.49 46.49
C LYS A 214 10.93 7.62 46.49
N ILE A 215 10.98 8.54 45.52
CA ILE A 215 10.03 9.66 45.40
C ILE A 215 8.97 9.42 44.30
N LEU A 216 9.23 8.52 43.33
CA LEU A 216 8.23 8.20 42.29
C LEU A 216 7.22 7.11 42.69
N ASN A 217 7.47 6.36 43.77
CA ASN A 217 6.55 5.32 44.28
C ASN A 217 5.60 5.79 45.40
N GLN A 218 5.46 7.10 45.61
CA GLN A 218 4.51 7.68 46.58
C GLN A 218 3.50 8.66 45.97
N LEU A 219 3.36 8.71 44.64
CA LEU A 219 2.43 9.64 43.96
C LEU A 219 1.38 9.00 43.05
N GLU A 220 1.21 7.68 43.06
CA GLU A 220 0.10 7.02 42.33
C GLU A 220 -0.67 6.00 43.19
N LEU A 221 -0.78 6.25 44.49
CA LEU A 221 -1.75 5.56 45.33
C LEU A 221 -2.61 6.56 46.11
N LEU A 222 -3.88 6.58 45.69
CA LEU A 222 -5.11 7.08 46.33
C LEU A 222 -5.58 8.48 45.91
N PRO A 223 -6.89 8.68 45.72
CA PRO A 223 -7.91 7.85 45.05
C PRO A 223 -8.41 8.46 43.74
#